data_AF-A0A8G1H649-F1
#
_entry.id   AF-A0A8G1H649-F1
#
_cell.length_a   1.000
_cell.length_b   1.000
_cell.length_c   1.000
_cell.angle_alpha   90.00
_cell.angle_beta   90.00
_cell.angle_gamma   90.00
#
_symmetry.space_group_name_H-M   'P 1'
#
loop_
_entity.id
_entity.type
_entity.pdbx_description
1 polymer ?
#
loop_
_entity_poly.entity_id
_entity_poly.type
_entity_poly.pdbx_seq_one_letter_code
_entity_poly.pdbx_strand_id
1 'polypeptide(L)'
;MDADRAPLDDIRVSQTAQNKSSRYLTPEQLRTVLRTASGYVCRKTSPNHDGLYDDSKFIMRGTFYETQLDIVFTVENDYVTVVTQMSQHADSLRGRFYDHIGETAGDAIEIVSN
;
A
#
# COMPACT_ATOMS: atom_id res chain seq x y z
N MET A 1 -1.85 -28.32 -5.72
CA MET A 1 -0.77 -27.37 -5.42
C MET A 1 -1.02 -26.19 -6.32
N ASP A 2 -1.77 -25.20 -5.85
CA ASP A 2 -2.03 -23.96 -6.59
C ASP A 2 -0.75 -23.12 -6.52
N ALA A 3 0.18 -23.39 -7.43
CA ALA A 3 1.30 -22.50 -7.71
C ALA A 3 0.80 -21.45 -8.72
N ASP A 4 1.14 -20.17 -8.49
CA ASP A 4 0.79 -18.97 -9.27
C ASP A 4 -0.47 -18.17 -8.90
N ARG A 5 -0.88 -18.11 -7.63
CA ARG A 5 -1.73 -16.99 -7.20
C ARG A 5 -0.86 -15.80 -6.82
N ALA A 6 -0.96 -14.68 -7.55
CA ALA A 6 -0.26 -13.46 -7.18
C ALA A 6 -0.94 -12.83 -5.96
N PRO A 7 -0.21 -12.20 -5.01
CA PRO A 7 -0.82 -11.56 -3.84
C PRO A 7 -1.95 -10.55 -4.17
N LEU A 8 -1.89 -9.89 -5.33
CA LEU A 8 -2.95 -8.96 -5.81
C LEU A 8 -4.27 -9.65 -6.22
N ASP A 9 -4.26 -10.97 -6.36
CA ASP A 9 -5.47 -11.76 -6.60
C ASP A 9 -6.31 -11.93 -5.32
N ASP A 10 -5.69 -11.79 -4.13
CA ASP A 10 -6.38 -11.77 -2.84
C ASP A 10 -6.11 -10.44 -2.11
N ILE A 11 -6.98 -9.45 -2.34
CA ILE A 11 -6.90 -8.17 -1.63
C ILE A 11 -7.97 -8.13 -0.54
N ARG A 12 -7.49 -8.16 0.71
CA ARG A 12 -8.28 -8.08 1.92
C ARG A 12 -8.33 -6.64 2.39
N VAL A 13 -9.52 -6.14 2.71
CA VAL A 13 -9.69 -4.76 3.20
C VAL A 13 -10.02 -4.84 4.67
N SER A 14 -9.15 -4.29 5.54
CA SER A 14 -9.35 -4.34 6.98
C SER A 14 -10.64 -3.61 7.40
N GLN A 15 -11.17 -3.94 8.57
CA GLN A 15 -12.31 -3.20 9.14
C GLN A 15 -12.00 -1.69 9.28
N THR A 16 -10.76 -1.34 9.64
CA THR A 16 -10.31 0.04 9.75
C THR A 16 -10.40 0.79 8.41
N ALA A 17 -9.98 0.14 7.31
CA ALA A 17 -10.09 0.72 5.98
C ALA A 17 -11.56 0.81 5.51
N GLN A 18 -12.37 -0.22 5.80
CA GLN A 18 -13.80 -0.26 5.49
C GLN A 18 -14.56 0.88 6.19
N ASN A 19 -14.30 1.13 7.48
CA ASN A 19 -14.94 2.18 8.26
C ASN A 19 -14.67 3.60 7.72
N LYS A 20 -13.68 3.76 6.85
CA LYS A 20 -13.35 5.03 6.19
C LYS A 20 -13.97 5.20 4.81
N SER A 21 -14.67 4.20 4.29
CA SER A 21 -15.34 4.25 2.98
C SER A 21 -16.37 5.37 2.84
N SER A 22 -16.97 5.83 3.94
CA SER A 22 -17.86 6.99 3.94
C SER A 22 -17.16 8.33 3.65
N ARG A 23 -15.84 8.38 3.75
CA ARG A 23 -15.02 9.60 3.55
C ARG A 23 -14.11 9.52 2.34
N TYR A 24 -13.77 8.32 1.89
CA TYR A 24 -12.74 8.07 0.89
C TYR A 24 -13.20 6.96 -0.07
N LEU A 25 -12.37 5.96 -0.35
CA LEU A 25 -12.67 4.89 -1.29
C LEU A 25 -13.44 3.75 -0.64
N THR A 26 -14.36 3.15 -1.40
CA THR A 26 -15.02 1.90 -1.02
C THR A 26 -14.05 0.71 -1.07
N PRO A 27 -14.37 -0.43 -0.42
CA PRO A 27 -13.54 -1.63 -0.50
C PRO A 27 -13.31 -2.13 -1.93
N GLU A 28 -14.28 -1.97 -2.84
CA GLU A 28 -14.14 -2.37 -4.24
C GLU A 28 -13.16 -1.45 -5.00
N GLN A 29 -13.27 -0.14 -4.78
CA GLN A 29 -12.34 0.83 -5.35
C GLN A 29 -10.92 0.61 -4.84
N LEU A 30 -10.73 0.33 -3.54
CA LEU A 30 -9.41 0.01 -2.97
C LEU A 30 -8.75 -1.20 -3.67
N ARG A 31 -9.53 -2.26 -3.91
CA ARG A 31 -9.04 -3.44 -4.66
C ARG A 31 -8.66 -3.09 -6.08
N THR A 32 -9.47 -2.26 -6.73
CA THR A 32 -9.19 -1.79 -8.10
C THR A 32 -7.92 -0.96 -8.14
N VAL A 33 -7.75 0.01 -7.23
CA VAL A 33 -6.55 0.85 -7.14
C VAL A 33 -5.29 0.01 -7.02
N LEU A 34 -5.25 -0.94 -6.07
CA LEU A 34 -4.06 -1.76 -5.88
C LEU A 34 -3.75 -2.66 -7.08
N ARG A 35 -4.74 -3.01 -7.91
CA ARG A 35 -4.51 -3.84 -9.10
C ARG A 35 -4.07 -3.06 -10.33
N THR A 36 -4.58 -1.84 -10.51
CA THR A 36 -4.53 -1.18 -11.82
C THR A 36 -4.01 0.25 -11.80
N ALA A 37 -3.95 0.91 -10.64
CA ALA A 37 -3.56 2.30 -10.58
C ALA A 37 -2.04 2.43 -10.38
N SER A 38 -1.54 3.61 -10.74
CA SER A 38 -0.18 4.05 -10.43
C SER A 38 -0.21 5.18 -9.41
N GLY A 39 0.81 5.26 -8.57
CA GLY A 39 1.00 6.26 -7.53
C GLY A 39 2.38 6.12 -6.92
N TYR A 40 2.81 7.07 -6.10
CA TYR A 40 4.12 6.99 -5.45
C TYR A 40 4.11 5.92 -4.35
N VAL A 41 4.82 4.82 -4.53
CA VAL A 41 4.91 3.73 -3.56
C VAL A 41 6.20 3.83 -2.76
N CYS A 42 6.06 3.85 -1.45
CA CYS A 42 7.20 3.87 -0.54
C CYS A 42 6.99 2.95 0.66
N ARG A 43 8.09 2.52 1.26
CA ARG A 43 8.11 1.88 2.58
C ARG A 43 8.74 2.82 3.59
N LYS A 44 8.37 2.65 4.86
CA LYS A 44 9.00 3.43 5.94
C LYS A 44 10.36 2.80 6.27
N THR A 45 11.39 3.63 6.36
CA THR A 45 12.75 3.21 6.72
C THR A 45 13.27 4.04 7.89
N SER A 46 14.30 3.54 8.56
CA SER A 46 15.03 4.27 9.59
C SER A 46 16.52 4.23 9.24
N PRO A 47 17.16 5.38 9.00
CA PRO A 47 18.59 5.42 8.66
C PRO A 47 19.49 5.02 9.83
N ASN A 48 18.93 4.94 11.05
CA ASN A 48 19.69 4.67 12.27
C ASN A 48 19.37 3.30 12.90
N HIS A 49 18.33 2.60 12.43
CA HIS A 49 17.84 1.38 13.04
C HIS A 49 17.24 0.44 12.00
N ASP A 50 18.00 -0.57 11.60
CA ASP A 50 17.48 -1.65 10.76
C ASP A 50 16.40 -2.44 11.51
N GLY A 51 15.33 -2.83 10.80
CA GLY A 51 14.24 -3.64 11.35
C GLY A 51 13.30 -2.92 12.31
N LEU A 52 13.38 -1.58 12.44
CA LEU A 52 12.45 -0.82 13.27
C LEU A 52 11.02 -0.81 12.72
N TYR A 53 10.89 -0.92 11.40
CA TYR A 53 9.62 -0.92 10.70
C TYR A 53 9.41 -2.26 10.00
N ASP A 54 8.14 -2.58 9.78
CA ASP A 54 7.72 -3.76 9.06
C ASP A 54 8.03 -3.57 7.56
N ASP A 55 8.97 -4.37 7.05
CA ASP A 55 9.44 -4.32 5.66
C ASP A 55 8.36 -4.75 4.66
N SER A 56 7.30 -5.41 5.12
CA SER A 56 6.15 -5.80 4.32
C SER A 56 5.09 -4.68 4.19
N LYS A 57 5.29 -3.54 4.86
CA LYS A 57 4.31 -2.46 4.95
C LYS A 57 4.65 -1.27 4.06
N PHE A 58 3.71 -0.93 3.20
CA PHE A 58 3.87 0.08 2.16
C PHE A 58 2.78 1.15 2.22
N ILE A 59 3.09 2.29 1.61
CA ILE A 59 2.18 3.40 1.40
C ILE A 59 2.18 3.71 -0.10
N MET A 60 0.99 3.68 -0.71
CA MET A 60 0.77 4.18 -2.06
C MET A 60 0.09 5.54 -1.98
N ARG A 61 0.82 6.58 -2.39
CA ARG A 61 0.35 7.97 -2.43
C ARG A 61 -0.06 8.35 -3.84
N GLY A 62 -1.29 8.81 -4.03
CA GLY A 62 -1.74 9.23 -5.36
C GLY A 62 -3.09 9.92 -5.35
N THR A 63 -3.57 10.24 -6.55
CA THR A 63 -4.95 10.71 -6.75
C THR A 63 -5.74 9.55 -7.33
N PHE A 64 -6.73 9.06 -6.58
CA PHE A 64 -7.53 7.91 -6.95
C PHE A 64 -9.00 8.29 -6.88
N TYR A 65 -9.76 8.05 -7.96
CA TYR A 65 -11.17 8.47 -8.05
C TYR A 65 -11.35 9.93 -7.60
N GLU A 66 -10.53 10.82 -8.18
CA GLU A 66 -10.51 12.27 -7.91
C GLU A 66 -10.13 12.66 -6.47
N THR A 67 -9.70 11.70 -5.64
CA THR A 67 -9.35 11.92 -4.23
C THR A 67 -7.86 11.73 -3.99
N GLN A 68 -7.19 12.74 -3.41
CA GLN A 68 -5.79 12.64 -3.01
C GLN A 68 -5.67 11.84 -1.70
N LEU A 69 -5.08 10.65 -1.78
CA LEU A 69 -5.01 9.71 -0.66
C LEU A 69 -3.64 9.06 -0.52
N ASP A 70 -3.37 8.65 0.72
CA ASP A 70 -2.39 7.64 1.08
C ASP A 70 -3.13 6.35 1.41
N ILE A 71 -2.83 5.28 0.68
CA ILE A 71 -3.33 3.93 0.95
C ILE A 71 -2.21 3.15 1.62
N VAL A 72 -2.44 2.69 2.83
CA VAL A 72 -1.48 1.87 3.59
C VAL A 72 -1.86 0.41 3.45
N PHE A 73 -0.93 -0.41 3.00
CA PHE A 73 -1.15 -1.83 2.77
C PHE A 73 0.05 -2.66 3.24
N THR A 74 -0.19 -3.94 3.53
CA THR A 74 0.86 -4.93 3.78
C THR A 74 0.82 -6.01 2.72
N VAL A 75 1.99 -6.51 2.34
CA VAL A 75 2.16 -7.59 1.39
C VAL A 75 2.51 -8.86 2.15
N GLU A 76 1.71 -9.90 1.97
CA GLU A 76 1.95 -11.24 2.49
C GLU A 76 2.16 -12.18 1.29
N ASN A 77 2.72 -13.36 1.53
CA ASN A 77 3.09 -14.31 0.46
C ASN A 77 1.94 -14.63 -0.51
N ASP A 78 0.70 -14.69 -0.01
CA ASP A 78 -0.46 -15.12 -0.81
C ASP A 78 -1.53 -14.03 -0.97
N TYR A 79 -1.40 -12.89 -0.29
CA TYR A 79 -2.44 -11.86 -0.25
C TYR A 79 -1.90 -10.47 0.11
N VAL A 80 -2.66 -9.44 -0.23
CA VAL A 80 -2.40 -8.07 0.20
C VAL A 80 -3.49 -7.62 1.15
N THR A 81 -3.12 -6.97 2.25
CA THR A 81 -4.08 -6.37 3.19
C THR A 81 -4.03 -4.85 3.13
N VAL A 82 -5.14 -4.23 2.76
CA VAL A 82 -5.33 -2.79 2.94
C VAL A 82 -5.58 -2.52 4.42
N VAL A 83 -4.60 -1.92 5.08
CA VAL A 83 -4.64 -1.60 6.50
C VAL A 83 -5.53 -0.39 6.74
N THR A 84 -5.34 0.69 5.97
CA THR A 84 -6.10 1.92 6.11
C THR A 84 -5.92 2.82 4.89
N GLN A 85 -6.73 3.88 4.82
CA GLN A 85 -6.64 4.96 3.85
C GLN A 85 -6.75 6.29 4.58
N MET A 86 -6.06 7.33 4.13
CA MET A 86 -6.12 8.66 4.74
C MET A 86 -5.86 9.75 3.71
N SER A 87 -6.35 10.96 4.00
CA SER A 87 -5.97 12.16 3.25
C SER A 87 -4.45 12.32 3.28
N GLN A 88 -3.88 12.76 2.18
CA GLN A 88 -2.47 13.15 2.16
C GLN A 88 -2.27 14.32 3.12
N HIS A 89 -1.46 14.13 4.15
CA HIS A 89 -0.98 15.22 4.99
C HIS A 89 0.27 15.86 4.37
N ALA A 90 0.58 17.09 4.77
CA ALA A 90 1.76 17.84 4.32
C ALA A 90 3.09 17.18 4.69
N ASP A 91 3.06 16.12 5.51
CA ASP A 91 4.22 15.29 5.78
C ASP A 91 4.74 14.67 4.47
N SER A 92 6.01 14.97 4.20
CA SER A 92 6.70 14.45 3.04
C SER A 92 6.96 12.95 3.22
N LEU A 93 6.28 12.12 2.43
CA LEU A 93 6.69 10.72 2.19
C LEU A 93 7.95 10.63 1.32
N ARG A 94 8.64 11.75 1.12
CA ARG A 94 9.91 11.85 0.41
C ARG A 94 10.98 12.27 1.42
N GLY A 95 12.08 11.53 1.45
CA GLY A 95 13.25 11.84 2.28
C GLY A 95 13.69 10.66 3.14
N ARG A 96 14.64 10.91 4.05
CA ARG A 96 15.43 9.90 4.76
C ARG A 96 14.67 8.83 5.57
N PHE A 97 13.36 8.96 5.74
CA PHE A 97 12.53 8.03 6.52
C PHE A 97 11.56 7.22 5.65
N TYR A 98 11.60 7.43 4.33
CA TYR A 98 10.78 6.73 3.37
C TYR A 98 11.62 6.40 2.13
N ASP A 99 11.71 5.11 1.83
CA ASP A 99 12.37 4.65 0.61
C ASP A 99 11.32 4.54 -0.48
N HIS A 100 11.59 5.20 -1.61
CA HIS A 100 10.80 5.03 -2.81
C HIS A 100 11.07 3.65 -3.42
N ILE A 101 10.01 2.89 -3.62
CA ILE A 101 10.09 1.52 -4.12
C ILE A 101 9.64 1.42 -5.57
N GLY A 102 8.65 2.22 -5.97
CA GLY A 102 8.11 2.17 -7.32
C GLY A 102 6.80 2.93 -7.45
N GLU A 103 6.03 2.56 -8.45
CA GLU A 103 4.80 3.26 -8.84
C GLU A 103 3.52 2.42 -8.69
N THR A 104 3.65 1.14 -8.37
CA THR A 104 2.54 0.18 -8.30
C THR A 104 2.62 -0.71 -7.08
N ALA A 105 1.51 -1.33 -6.69
CA ALA A 105 1.54 -2.36 -5.65
C ALA A 105 2.32 -3.62 -6.09
N GLY A 106 2.49 -3.82 -7.41
CA GLY A 106 3.35 -4.87 -7.97
C GLY A 106 4.82 -4.67 -7.59
N ASP A 107 5.33 -3.44 -7.69
CA ASP A 107 6.71 -3.12 -7.29
C ASP A 107 6.97 -3.44 -5.81
N ALA A 108 5.96 -3.23 -4.95
CA ALA A 108 6.06 -3.60 -3.53
C ALA A 108 6.13 -5.13 -3.34
N ILE A 109 5.42 -5.90 -4.17
CA ILE A 109 5.45 -7.38 -4.11
C ILE A 109 6.82 -7.91 -4.55
N GLU A 110 7.41 -7.33 -5.59
CA GLU A 110 8.75 -7.70 -6.05
C GLU A 110 9.82 -7.50 -4.97
N ILE A 111 9.67 -6.48 -4.10
CA ILE A 111 10.58 -6.26 -2.97
C ILE A 111 10.45 -7.33 -1.88
N VAL A 112 9.24 -7.81 -1.59
CA VAL A 112 9.02 -8.82 -0.53
C VAL A 112 9.34 -10.23 -1.02
N SER A 113 9.25 -10.46 -2.34
CA SER A 113 9.48 -11.78 -2.94
C SER A 113 10.96 -12.09 -3.22
N ASN A 114 11.84 -11.10 -3.08
CA ASN A 114 13.30 -11.20 -3.27
C ASN A 114 14.03 -11.25 -1.93
#